data_AF-A0A3D0M810-F1
#
_entry.id   AF-A0A3D0M810-F1
#
_cell.length_a   1.000
_cell.length_b   1.000
_cell.length_c   1.000
_cell.angle_alpha   90.00
_cell.angle_beta   90.00
_cell.angle_gamma   90.00
#
_symmetry.space_group_name_H-M   'P 1'
#
loop_
_entity.id
_entity.type
_entity.pdbx_description
1 polymer ?
#
loop_
_entity_poly.entity_id
_entity_poly.type
_entity_poly.pdbx_seq_one_letter_code
_entity_poly.pdbx_strand_id
1 'polypeptide(L)'
;TCARVLAYYLQSLGIGTYILSGDNYPRRIPMYNDAERISIFRHAGVRGLIDADLYSSERGKELKEMWIRDIDADPSSCQQYPWLATYQKAGRAALAGYLGTENEQDFKELEQVLSQFKNGASSIWLKRMGRTDTELWYDNVDFTAINVIILEWTHGNSDGFFGVDVPIFLNSTPKETALYRRLRARDGQTDSPFVTMVLEIEQAKLDAQAHKAAFILTKDGRLVSFAQYKEILAEELRSE
;
A
#
# COMPACT_ATOMS: atom_id res chain seq x y z
N THR A 1 -2.23 3.85 16.72
CA THR A 1 -2.52 4.42 15.40
C THR A 1 -3.57 5.52 15.58
N CYS A 2 -3.76 6.40 14.60
CA CYS A 2 -4.79 7.44 14.66
C CYS A 2 -6.20 6.84 14.86
N ALA A 3 -6.47 5.69 14.21
CA ALA A 3 -7.70 4.94 14.39
C ALA A 3 -7.99 4.60 15.86
N ARG A 4 -6.97 4.22 16.63
CA ARG A 4 -7.12 3.91 18.07
C ARG A 4 -7.48 5.14 18.91
N VAL A 5 -6.92 6.30 18.58
CA VAL A 5 -7.24 7.55 19.29
C VAL A 5 -8.68 7.98 18.99
N LEU A 6 -9.08 7.91 17.71
CA LEU A 6 -10.44 8.22 17.30
C LEU A 6 -11.46 7.25 17.92
N ALA A 7 -11.17 5.94 17.91
CA ALA A 7 -12.01 4.93 18.54
C ALA A 7 -12.17 5.19 20.04
N TYR A 8 -11.07 5.49 20.75
CA TYR A 8 -11.12 5.81 22.17
C TYR A 8 -12.03 7.02 22.44
N TYR A 9 -11.91 8.08 21.64
CA TYR A 9 -12.74 9.27 21.81
C TYR A 9 -14.23 8.97 21.56
N LEU A 10 -14.57 8.28 20.48
CA LEU A 10 -15.96 7.87 20.18
C LEU A 10 -16.54 7.00 21.29
N GLN A 11 -15.78 6.02 21.77
CA GLN A 11 -16.20 5.15 22.87
C GLN A 11 -16.41 5.94 24.16
N SER A 12 -15.59 6.94 24.45
CA SER A 12 -15.78 7.83 25.62
C SER A 12 -17.08 8.64 25.56
N LEU A 13 -17.63 8.84 24.35
CA LEU A 13 -18.93 9.46 24.11
C LEU A 13 -20.08 8.44 24.07
N GLY A 14 -19.82 7.17 24.37
CA GLY A 14 -20.83 6.10 24.31
C GLY A 14 -21.11 5.57 22.90
N ILE A 15 -20.28 5.91 21.91
CA ILE A 15 -20.42 5.43 20.53
C ILE A 15 -19.57 4.17 20.35
N GLY A 16 -20.24 3.03 20.21
CA GLY A 16 -19.55 1.77 19.99
C GLY A 16 -18.80 1.77 18.66
N THR A 17 -17.54 1.35 18.71
CA THR A 17 -16.63 1.48 17.58
C THR A 17 -15.82 0.21 17.39
N TYR A 18 -15.66 -0.22 16.14
CA TYR A 18 -14.79 -1.33 15.75
C TYR A 18 -13.69 -0.84 14.81
N ILE A 19 -12.43 -1.18 15.08
CA ILE A 19 -11.31 -0.89 14.18
C ILE A 19 -11.10 -2.10 13.28
N LEU A 20 -11.26 -1.90 11.98
CA LEU A 20 -11.06 -2.92 10.97
C LEU A 20 -9.75 -2.63 10.24
N SER A 21 -8.84 -3.61 10.19
CA SER A 21 -7.63 -3.52 9.38
C SER A 21 -7.88 -4.09 7.99
N GLY A 22 -7.64 -3.28 6.96
CA GLY A 22 -7.69 -3.72 5.57
C GLY A 22 -6.57 -4.69 5.18
N ASP A 23 -5.52 -4.83 6.00
CA ASP A 23 -4.37 -5.69 5.72
C ASP A 23 -4.71 -7.20 5.75
N ASN A 24 -5.91 -7.56 6.23
CA ASN A 24 -6.42 -8.93 6.15
C ASN A 24 -7.07 -9.26 4.79
N TYR A 25 -7.24 -8.27 3.92
CA TYR A 25 -7.99 -8.37 2.67
C TYR A 25 -7.17 -8.33 1.37
N PRO A 26 -5.86 -8.59 1.33
CA PRO A 26 -5.21 -8.99 0.08
C PRO A 26 -5.75 -10.32 -0.45
N ARG A 27 -5.63 -10.54 -1.77
CA ARG A 27 -5.96 -11.82 -2.42
C ARG A 27 -4.99 -12.95 -2.08
N ARG A 28 -3.77 -12.60 -1.68
CA ARG A 28 -2.68 -13.54 -1.35
C ARG A 28 -2.18 -13.22 0.05
N ILE A 29 -1.72 -14.25 0.78
CA ILE A 29 -0.97 -14.01 2.02
C ILE A 29 0.28 -13.16 1.73
N PRO A 30 0.81 -12.41 2.72
CA PRO A 30 1.92 -11.49 2.52
C PRO A 30 3.11 -12.09 1.76
N MET A 31 3.55 -13.30 2.14
CA MET A 31 4.69 -13.98 1.49
C MET A 31 4.47 -14.21 -0.02
N TYR A 32 3.29 -14.71 -0.42
CA TYR A 32 2.97 -14.93 -1.83
C TYR A 32 2.68 -13.62 -2.57
N ASN A 33 2.18 -12.59 -1.87
CA ASN A 33 1.97 -11.28 -2.46
C ASN A 33 3.31 -10.60 -2.80
N ASP A 34 4.29 -10.66 -1.90
CA ASP A 34 5.63 -10.12 -2.15
C ASP A 34 6.33 -10.85 -3.29
N ALA A 35 6.21 -12.18 -3.36
CA ALA A 35 6.71 -12.97 -4.49
C ALA A 35 6.06 -12.58 -5.82
N GLU A 36 4.75 -12.34 -5.84
CA GLU A 36 4.02 -11.91 -7.03
C GLU A 36 4.47 -10.50 -7.50
N ARG A 37 4.61 -9.56 -6.56
CA ARG A 37 5.13 -8.20 -6.86
C ARG A 37 6.49 -8.27 -7.55
N ILE A 38 7.41 -9.08 -7.02
CA ILE A 38 8.74 -9.30 -7.62
C ILE A 38 8.62 -9.95 -9.01
N SER A 39 7.78 -10.98 -9.14
CA SER A 39 7.54 -11.69 -10.39
C SER A 39 7.07 -10.73 -11.49
N ILE A 40 6.07 -9.89 -11.19
CA ILE A 40 5.52 -8.89 -12.11
C ILE A 40 6.61 -7.90 -12.54
N PHE A 41 7.34 -7.33 -11.59
CA PHE A 41 8.43 -6.38 -11.88
C PHE A 41 9.49 -6.99 -12.78
N ARG A 42 10.00 -8.17 -12.42
CA ARG A 42 11.11 -8.79 -13.15
C ARG A 42 10.68 -9.27 -14.52
N HIS A 43 9.51 -9.89 -14.64
CA HIS A 43 8.98 -10.35 -15.92
C HIS A 43 8.74 -9.19 -16.88
N ALA A 44 8.06 -8.13 -16.43
CA ALA A 44 7.82 -6.94 -17.25
C ALA A 44 9.12 -6.22 -17.61
N GLY A 45 10.10 -6.18 -16.71
CA GLY A 45 11.41 -5.63 -17.00
C GLY A 45 12.12 -6.38 -18.13
N VAL A 46 12.13 -7.71 -18.10
CA VAL A 46 12.71 -8.53 -19.18
C VAL A 46 11.96 -8.29 -20.50
N ARG A 47 10.62 -8.26 -20.48
CA ARG A 47 9.82 -7.96 -21.68
C ARG A 47 10.13 -6.57 -22.23
N GLY A 48 10.28 -5.57 -21.37
CA GLY A 48 10.67 -4.21 -21.78
C GLY A 48 12.03 -4.16 -22.48
N LEU A 49 13.00 -4.99 -22.06
CA LEU A 49 14.26 -5.11 -22.78
C LEU A 49 14.09 -5.78 -24.15
N ILE A 50 13.27 -6.82 -24.24
CA ILE A 50 12.99 -7.50 -25.51
C ILE A 50 12.33 -6.53 -26.50
N ASP A 51 11.30 -5.80 -26.05
CA ASP A 51 10.55 -4.86 -26.89
C ASP A 51 11.41 -3.68 -27.36
N ALA A 52 12.45 -3.33 -26.60
CA ALA A 52 13.42 -2.30 -26.94
C ALA A 52 14.62 -2.81 -27.76
N ASP A 53 14.65 -4.09 -28.14
CA ASP A 53 15.79 -4.76 -28.79
C ASP A 53 17.11 -4.65 -27.98
N LEU A 54 16.97 -4.64 -26.65
CA LEU A 54 18.07 -4.56 -25.69
C LEU A 54 18.29 -5.87 -24.94
N TYR A 55 17.49 -6.92 -25.16
CA TYR A 55 17.73 -8.19 -24.51
C TYR A 55 18.82 -8.99 -25.22
N SER A 56 19.74 -9.58 -24.44
CA SER A 56 20.73 -10.54 -24.94
C SER A 56 20.98 -11.63 -23.89
N SER A 57 21.59 -12.74 -24.31
CA SER A 57 21.96 -13.84 -23.40
C SER A 57 22.94 -13.39 -22.32
N GLU A 58 23.83 -12.44 -22.62
CA GLU A 58 24.78 -11.83 -21.69
C GLU A 58 24.03 -11.02 -20.64
N ARG A 59 23.13 -10.13 -21.07
CA ARG A 59 22.29 -9.33 -20.16
C ARG A 59 21.36 -10.19 -19.31
N GLY A 60 20.88 -11.31 -19.85
CA GLY A 60 20.13 -12.31 -19.08
C GLY A 60 20.95 -12.93 -17.93
N LYS A 61 22.25 -13.17 -18.14
CA LYS A 61 23.16 -13.61 -17.07
C LYS A 61 23.43 -12.50 -16.06
N GLU A 62 23.63 -11.26 -16.52
CA GLU A 62 23.80 -10.08 -15.65
C GLU A 62 22.57 -9.89 -14.75
N LEU A 63 21.35 -9.95 -15.30
CA LEU A 63 20.10 -9.88 -14.55
C LEU A 63 19.99 -10.98 -13.50
N LYS A 64 20.37 -12.22 -13.83
CA LYS A 64 20.36 -13.33 -12.87
C LYS A 64 21.25 -13.03 -11.66
N GLU A 65 22.46 -12.52 -11.87
CA GLU A 65 23.36 -12.12 -10.78
C GLU A 65 22.80 -10.94 -9.97
N MET A 66 22.15 -9.98 -10.63
CA MET A 66 21.47 -8.88 -9.95
C MET A 66 20.30 -9.35 -9.09
N TRP A 67 19.52 -10.34 -9.54
CA TRP A 67 18.40 -10.90 -8.79
C TRP A 67 18.85 -11.63 -7.53
N ILE A 68 19.99 -12.34 -7.60
CA ILE A 68 20.60 -13.01 -6.44
C ILE A 68 21.05 -11.98 -5.39
N ARG A 69 21.56 -10.83 -5.86
CA ARG A 69 22.06 -9.74 -5.02
C ARG A 69 20.98 -8.73 -4.60
N ASP A 70 19.77 -8.84 -5.13
CA ASP A 70 18.64 -7.92 -4.93
C ASP A 70 18.94 -6.45 -5.28
N ILE A 71 19.63 -6.23 -6.41
CA ILE A 71 20.05 -4.89 -6.88
C ILE A 71 19.41 -4.47 -8.21
N ASP A 72 18.54 -5.30 -8.79
CA ASP A 72 17.93 -5.07 -10.11
C ASP A 72 16.98 -3.86 -10.11
N ALA A 73 16.39 -3.54 -8.96
CA ALA A 73 15.55 -2.37 -8.76
C ALA A 73 16.32 -1.10 -8.33
N ASP A 74 17.64 -1.19 -8.08
CA ASP A 74 18.45 -0.06 -7.63
C ASP A 74 18.74 0.92 -8.78
N PRO A 75 18.29 2.19 -8.70
CA PRO A 75 18.59 3.19 -9.73
C PRO A 75 20.10 3.41 -9.92
N SER A 76 20.92 3.25 -8.89
CA SER A 76 22.38 3.43 -8.96
C SER A 76 23.05 2.39 -9.85
N SER A 77 22.48 1.17 -9.95
CA SER A 77 22.94 0.12 -10.86
C SER A 77 22.91 0.55 -12.33
N CYS A 78 22.08 1.53 -12.70
CA CYS A 78 22.03 2.06 -14.06
C CYS A 78 23.32 2.79 -14.49
N GLN A 79 24.16 3.23 -13.54
CA GLN A 79 25.46 3.84 -13.87
C GLN A 79 26.40 2.82 -14.50
N GLN A 80 26.40 1.59 -13.99
CA GLN A 80 27.20 0.49 -14.51
C GLN A 80 26.51 -0.22 -15.68
N TYR A 81 25.18 -0.28 -15.65
CA TYR A 81 24.36 -0.99 -16.63
C TYR A 81 23.30 -0.05 -17.23
N PRO A 82 23.64 0.84 -18.19
CA PRO A 82 22.68 1.82 -18.72
C PRO A 82 21.41 1.21 -19.32
N TRP A 83 21.47 -0.02 -19.84
CA TRP A 83 20.31 -0.75 -20.36
C TRP A 83 19.28 -1.09 -19.26
N LEU A 84 19.70 -1.14 -17.99
CA LEU A 84 18.85 -1.45 -16.85
C LEU A 84 17.77 -0.38 -16.62
N ALA A 85 17.98 0.86 -17.08
CA ALA A 85 16.97 1.91 -17.00
C ALA A 85 15.69 1.52 -17.76
N THR A 86 15.82 0.86 -18.92
CA THR A 86 14.68 0.36 -19.70
C THR A 86 13.96 -0.77 -18.98
N TYR A 87 14.73 -1.70 -18.40
CA TYR A 87 14.23 -2.79 -17.56
C TYR A 87 13.43 -2.25 -16.36
N GLN A 88 14.02 -1.34 -15.59
CA GLN A 88 13.39 -0.74 -14.40
C GLN A 88 12.14 0.06 -14.76
N LYS A 89 12.16 0.82 -15.86
CA LYS A 89 11.00 1.58 -16.33
C LYS A 89 9.82 0.65 -16.65
N ALA A 90 10.05 -0.43 -17.40
CA ALA A 90 9.01 -1.39 -17.75
C ALA A 90 8.49 -2.14 -16.52
N GLY A 91 9.38 -2.59 -15.65
CA GLY A 91 9.02 -3.24 -14.38
C GLY A 91 8.19 -2.33 -13.47
N ARG A 92 8.63 -1.09 -13.26
CA ARG A 92 7.93 -0.09 -12.44
C ARG A 92 6.53 0.21 -12.98
N ALA A 93 6.38 0.33 -14.30
CA ALA A 93 5.09 0.57 -14.93
C ALA A 93 4.12 -0.60 -14.73
N ALA A 94 4.56 -1.83 -14.93
CA ALA A 94 3.73 -3.02 -14.70
C ALA A 94 3.34 -3.17 -13.24
N LEU A 95 4.29 -2.97 -12.33
CA LEU A 95 4.05 -3.01 -10.89
C LEU A 95 3.04 -1.94 -10.45
N ALA A 96 3.12 -0.72 -11.01
CA ALA A 96 2.13 0.32 -10.78
C ALA A 96 0.72 -0.04 -11.31
N GLY A 97 0.63 -0.85 -12.35
CA GLY A 97 -0.64 -1.42 -12.84
C GLY A 97 -1.22 -2.51 -11.94
N TYR A 98 -0.41 -3.10 -11.03
CA TYR A 98 -0.84 -4.15 -10.12
C TYR A 98 -1.14 -3.63 -8.71
N LEU A 99 -0.25 -2.82 -8.14
CA LEU A 99 -0.33 -2.38 -6.74
C LEU A 99 -1.63 -1.59 -6.46
N GLY A 100 -2.32 -1.99 -5.38
CA GLY A 100 -3.57 -1.38 -4.91
C GLY A 100 -4.77 -1.60 -5.85
N THR A 101 -4.70 -2.56 -6.77
CA THR A 101 -5.82 -2.93 -7.65
C THR A 101 -6.55 -4.16 -7.15
N GLU A 102 -7.67 -4.49 -7.79
CA GLU A 102 -8.42 -5.72 -7.51
C GLU A 102 -7.63 -7.02 -7.81
N ASN A 103 -6.51 -6.95 -8.54
CA ASN A 103 -5.62 -8.10 -8.76
C ASN A 103 -4.76 -8.43 -7.53
N GLU A 104 -4.56 -7.42 -6.68
CA GLU A 104 -3.80 -7.53 -5.44
C GLU A 104 -4.72 -7.60 -4.21
N GLN A 105 -5.74 -6.75 -4.17
CA GLN A 105 -6.65 -6.58 -3.05
C GLN A 105 -8.00 -7.24 -3.33
N ASP A 106 -8.58 -7.88 -2.32
CA ASP A 106 -9.94 -8.41 -2.37
C ASP A 106 -10.93 -7.36 -1.84
N PHE A 107 -11.15 -6.32 -2.64
CA PHE A 107 -12.10 -5.25 -2.30
C PHE A 107 -13.51 -5.80 -2.03
N LYS A 108 -13.95 -6.80 -2.80
CA LYS A 108 -15.30 -7.35 -2.70
C LYS A 108 -15.56 -8.00 -1.34
N GLU A 109 -14.59 -8.74 -0.82
CA GLU A 109 -14.72 -9.36 0.49
C GLU A 109 -14.91 -8.30 1.60
N LEU A 110 -14.12 -7.23 1.56
CA LEU A 110 -14.24 -6.14 2.52
C LEU A 110 -15.53 -5.31 2.33
N GLU A 111 -15.94 -5.06 1.10
CA GLU A 111 -17.22 -4.41 0.76
C GLU A 111 -18.42 -5.20 1.30
N GLN A 112 -18.37 -6.53 1.27
CA GLN A 112 -19.41 -7.38 1.87
C GLN A 112 -19.47 -7.22 3.39
N VAL A 113 -18.33 -7.06 4.06
CA VAL A 113 -18.29 -6.76 5.50
C VAL A 113 -18.96 -5.41 5.79
N LEU A 114 -18.60 -4.37 5.04
CA LEU A 114 -19.19 -3.03 5.20
C LEU A 114 -20.69 -3.02 4.89
N SER A 115 -21.11 -3.75 3.85
CA SER A 115 -22.53 -3.88 3.49
C SER A 115 -23.33 -4.59 4.58
N GLN A 116 -22.83 -5.70 5.14
CA GLN A 116 -23.47 -6.38 6.27
C GLN A 116 -23.64 -5.46 7.48
N PHE A 117 -22.60 -4.69 7.82
CA PHE A 117 -22.65 -3.71 8.89
C PHE A 117 -23.72 -2.64 8.64
N LYS A 118 -23.73 -2.03 7.46
CA LYS A 118 -24.71 -0.99 7.10
C LYS A 118 -26.16 -1.51 7.06
N ASN A 119 -26.34 -2.81 6.78
CA ASN A 119 -27.64 -3.47 6.79
C ASN A 119 -28.06 -3.97 8.19
N GLY A 120 -27.29 -3.66 9.24
CA GLY A 120 -27.67 -3.96 10.63
C GLY A 120 -27.42 -5.40 11.06
N ALA A 121 -26.45 -6.10 10.45
CA ALA A 121 -26.06 -7.43 10.90
C ALA A 121 -25.59 -7.38 12.37
N SER A 122 -26.15 -8.25 13.22
CA SER A 122 -25.79 -8.35 14.64
C SER A 122 -24.43 -9.00 14.86
N SER A 123 -23.94 -9.78 13.90
CA SER A 123 -22.62 -10.41 13.95
C SER A 123 -22.07 -10.57 12.54
N ILE A 124 -20.76 -10.40 12.37
CA ILE A 124 -20.10 -10.47 11.06
C ILE A 124 -18.86 -11.35 11.18
N TRP A 125 -18.68 -12.26 10.23
CA TRP A 125 -17.44 -13.03 10.08
C TRP A 125 -16.37 -12.14 9.46
N LEU A 126 -15.27 -11.93 10.18
CA LEU A 126 -14.16 -11.12 9.73
C LEU A 126 -12.94 -11.99 9.48
N LYS A 127 -12.40 -11.89 8.26
CA LYS A 127 -11.17 -12.56 7.90
C LYS A 127 -10.01 -12.08 8.76
N ARG A 128 -9.13 -13.03 9.07
CA ARG A 128 -7.83 -12.84 9.70
C ARG A 128 -6.80 -13.55 8.86
N MET A 129 -5.69 -12.87 8.65
CA MET A 129 -4.60 -13.38 7.86
C MET A 129 -3.29 -13.08 8.56
N GLY A 130 -2.49 -14.12 8.78
CA GLY A 130 -1.12 -13.98 9.22
C GLY A 130 -0.15 -13.87 8.04
N ARG A 131 1.10 -14.25 8.26
CA ARG A 131 2.17 -14.13 7.25
C ARG A 131 2.41 -15.44 6.49
N THR A 132 1.99 -16.57 7.05
CA THR A 132 2.16 -17.91 6.45
C THR A 132 0.89 -18.44 5.82
N ASP A 133 1.01 -19.52 5.05
CA ASP A 133 -0.10 -20.19 4.37
C ASP A 133 -1.01 -21.01 5.31
N THR A 134 -0.61 -21.18 6.56
CA THR A 134 -1.41 -21.80 7.62
C THR A 134 -2.17 -20.80 8.48
N GLU A 135 -1.95 -19.50 8.30
CA GLU A 135 -2.55 -18.44 9.11
C GLU A 135 -3.69 -17.74 8.35
N LEU A 136 -4.79 -18.46 8.16
CA LEU A 136 -6.02 -17.93 7.58
C LEU A 136 -7.22 -18.47 8.34
N TRP A 137 -7.98 -17.57 8.98
CA TRP A 137 -9.19 -17.94 9.72
C TRP A 137 -10.19 -16.79 9.72
N TYR A 138 -11.38 -17.04 10.28
CA TYR A 138 -12.41 -16.01 10.47
C TYR A 138 -12.83 -15.96 11.93
N ASP A 139 -12.96 -14.75 12.45
CA ASP A 139 -13.58 -14.50 13.75
C ASP A 139 -15.02 -14.07 13.54
N ASN A 140 -15.97 -14.67 14.26
CA ASN A 140 -17.33 -14.12 14.33
C ASN A 140 -17.36 -13.02 15.38
N VAL A 141 -17.53 -11.77 14.95
CA VAL A 141 -17.51 -10.60 15.82
C VAL A 141 -18.92 -10.09 16.03
N ASP A 142 -19.26 -9.78 17.28
CA ASP A 142 -20.52 -9.15 17.67
C ASP A 142 -20.53 -7.66 17.28
N PHE A 143 -21.54 -7.26 16.51
CA PHE A 143 -21.76 -5.90 16.03
C PHE A 143 -23.00 -5.24 16.65
N THR A 144 -23.69 -5.89 17.59
CA THR A 144 -24.93 -5.36 18.20
C THR A 144 -24.75 -4.01 18.89
N ALA A 145 -23.58 -3.77 19.49
CA ALA A 145 -23.24 -2.52 20.15
C ALA A 145 -22.30 -1.63 19.32
N ILE A 146 -22.06 -1.94 18.04
CA ILE A 146 -21.14 -1.17 17.18
C ILE A 146 -21.94 -0.20 16.31
N ASN A 147 -21.57 1.08 16.38
CA ASN A 147 -22.18 2.16 15.62
C ASN A 147 -21.27 2.69 14.51
N VAL A 148 -19.96 2.53 14.65
CA VAL A 148 -18.95 3.03 13.69
C VAL A 148 -17.90 1.96 13.43
N ILE A 149 -17.58 1.73 12.16
CA ILE A 149 -16.36 1.04 11.74
C ILE A 149 -15.32 2.09 11.37
N ILE A 150 -14.13 1.99 11.96
CA ILE A 150 -12.94 2.71 11.51
C ILE A 150 -12.10 1.74 10.69
N LEU A 151 -12.12 1.90 9.36
CA LEU A 151 -11.27 1.14 8.46
C LEU A 151 -9.89 1.81 8.34
N GLU A 152 -8.86 1.16 8.85
CA GLU A 152 -7.46 1.58 8.68
C GLU A 152 -6.85 0.80 7.52
N TRP A 153 -6.53 1.50 6.41
CA TRP A 153 -5.97 0.85 5.22
C TRP A 153 -5.32 1.82 4.23
N THR A 154 -4.25 1.37 3.56
CA THR A 154 -3.58 2.09 2.46
C THR A 154 -4.48 2.26 1.23
N HIS A 155 -5.39 1.31 0.98
CA HIS A 155 -6.24 1.32 -0.22
C HIS A 155 -7.67 1.82 0.05
N GLY A 156 -7.93 2.36 1.24
CA GLY A 156 -9.28 2.77 1.67
C GLY A 156 -9.91 3.91 0.85
N ASN A 157 -9.12 4.59 0.03
CA ASN A 157 -9.60 5.62 -0.90
C ASN A 157 -9.32 5.25 -2.38
N SER A 158 -9.16 3.96 -2.68
CA SER A 158 -8.98 3.45 -4.05
C SER A 158 -10.24 3.68 -4.90
N ASP A 159 -10.10 3.84 -6.22
CA ASP A 159 -11.24 3.91 -7.15
C ASP A 159 -11.99 2.58 -7.29
N GLY A 160 -11.32 1.47 -6.97
CA GLY A 160 -11.91 0.13 -7.03
C GLY A 160 -12.58 -0.32 -5.73
N PHE A 161 -12.64 0.54 -4.70
CA PHE A 161 -13.19 0.22 -3.39
C PHE A 161 -14.33 1.15 -3.01
N PHE A 162 -15.44 0.57 -2.59
CA PHE A 162 -16.67 1.29 -2.26
C PHE A 162 -17.14 1.02 -0.83
N GLY A 163 -18.07 1.86 -0.34
CA GLY A 163 -18.70 1.67 0.96
C GLY A 163 -18.07 2.47 2.11
N VAL A 164 -17.07 3.31 1.86
CA VAL A 164 -16.59 4.30 2.85
C VAL A 164 -17.49 5.53 2.85
N ASP A 165 -18.03 5.89 4.02
CA ASP A 165 -18.90 7.06 4.17
C ASP A 165 -18.11 8.37 4.36
N VAL A 166 -16.99 8.31 5.11
CA VAL A 166 -16.15 9.47 5.43
C VAL A 166 -14.68 9.10 5.23
N PRO A 167 -14.09 9.36 4.05
CA PRO A 167 -12.68 9.10 3.80
C PRO A 167 -11.79 10.14 4.50
N ILE A 168 -10.84 9.67 5.31
CA ILE A 168 -9.86 10.51 6.01
C ILE A 168 -8.47 10.18 5.48
N PHE A 169 -7.78 11.19 4.95
CA PHE A 169 -6.40 11.05 4.51
C PHE A 169 -5.45 11.59 5.57
N LEU A 170 -4.58 10.72 6.07
CA LEU A 170 -3.52 11.08 7.00
C LEU A 170 -2.27 11.38 6.18
N ASN A 171 -1.94 12.66 6.04
CA ASN A 171 -0.73 13.06 5.34
C ASN A 171 0.51 12.66 6.15
N SER A 172 1.37 11.84 5.54
CA SER A 172 2.73 11.57 5.99
C SER A 172 3.66 11.88 4.82
N THR A 173 4.61 12.78 5.03
CA THR A 173 5.52 13.21 3.98
C THR A 173 6.43 12.06 3.53
N PRO A 174 6.89 11.99 2.27
CA PRO A 174 7.79 10.93 1.81
C PRO A 174 9.06 10.80 2.67
N LYS A 175 9.66 11.93 3.06
CA LYS A 175 10.82 11.99 3.97
C LYS A 175 10.53 11.40 5.34
N GLU A 176 9.41 11.78 5.96
CA GLU A 176 9.04 11.27 7.28
C GLU A 176 8.63 9.80 7.24
N THR A 177 7.96 9.39 6.17
CA THR A 177 7.60 8.01 5.90
C THR A 177 8.86 7.15 5.73
N ALA A 178 9.88 7.64 5.01
CA ALA A 178 11.18 6.98 4.89
C ALA A 178 11.97 6.95 6.21
N LEU A 179 11.94 8.04 7.01
CA LEU A 179 12.68 8.15 8.27
C LEU A 179 12.07 7.28 9.37
N TYR A 180 10.73 7.26 9.45
CA TYR A 180 9.99 6.40 10.37
C TYR A 180 10.15 4.90 10.04
N ARG A 181 10.28 4.58 8.74
CA ARG A 181 10.53 3.20 8.29
C ARG A 181 11.97 2.75 8.52
N ARG A 182 12.98 3.63 8.32
CA ARG A 182 14.37 3.39 8.78
C ARG A 182 14.46 3.13 10.29
N LEU A 183 13.66 3.83 11.10
CA LEU A 183 13.61 3.60 12.55
C LEU A 183 12.94 2.26 12.93
N ARG A 184 12.02 1.74 12.11
CA ARG A 184 11.43 0.40 12.26
C ARG A 184 12.26 -0.72 11.63
N ALA A 185 13.28 -0.39 10.83
CA ALA A 185 14.22 -1.34 10.21
C ALA A 185 15.19 -2.02 11.18
N ARG A 186 14.88 -2.02 12.49
CA ARG A 186 15.55 -2.87 13.48
C ARG A 186 15.20 -4.36 13.30
N ASP A 187 14.18 -4.67 12.50
CA ASP A 187 13.78 -6.03 12.10
C ASP A 187 14.10 -6.31 10.61
N GLY A 188 15.38 -6.19 10.25
CA GLY A 188 16.10 -7.17 9.41
C GLY A 188 15.98 -7.19 7.87
N GLN A 189 14.94 -6.67 7.20
CA GLN A 189 14.83 -6.75 5.71
C GLN A 189 14.13 -5.57 5.01
N THR A 190 14.00 -4.41 5.65
CA THR A 190 13.21 -3.28 5.12
C THR A 190 13.95 -2.31 4.19
N ASP A 191 15.23 -2.54 3.89
CA ASP A 191 16.10 -1.65 3.11
C ASP A 191 16.48 -2.24 1.73
N SER A 192 15.53 -2.85 0.99
CA SER A 192 15.80 -3.24 -0.39
C SER A 192 15.40 -2.17 -1.41
N PRO A 193 16.13 -2.03 -2.53
CA PRO A 193 15.75 -1.13 -3.61
C PRO A 193 14.35 -1.43 -4.18
N PHE A 194 13.97 -2.71 -4.21
CA PHE A 194 12.65 -3.13 -4.67
C PHE A 194 11.54 -2.66 -3.73
N VAL A 195 11.71 -2.85 -2.42
CA VAL A 195 10.74 -2.36 -1.41
C VAL A 195 10.62 -0.85 -1.51
N THR A 196 11.72 -0.12 -1.67
CA THR A 196 11.71 1.33 -1.88
C THR A 196 10.85 1.73 -3.08
N MET A 197 11.03 1.06 -4.22
CA MET A 197 10.21 1.30 -5.42
C MET A 197 8.72 1.03 -5.19
N VAL A 198 8.36 -0.07 -4.50
CA VAL A 198 6.96 -0.37 -4.14
C VAL A 198 6.36 0.77 -3.34
N LEU A 199 7.08 1.25 -2.31
CA LEU A 199 6.62 2.32 -1.44
C LEU A 199 6.44 3.65 -2.18
N GLU A 200 7.34 3.99 -3.10
CA GLU A 200 7.18 5.18 -3.95
C GLU A 200 5.92 5.10 -4.82
N ILE A 201 5.65 3.93 -5.41
CA ILE A 201 4.46 3.71 -6.23
C ILE A 201 3.19 3.82 -5.37
N GLU A 202 3.17 3.17 -4.20
CA GLU A 202 2.04 3.23 -3.27
C GLU A 202 1.79 4.66 -2.78
N GLN A 203 2.85 5.42 -2.44
CA GLN A 203 2.72 6.82 -2.02
C GLN A 203 2.18 7.69 -3.16
N ALA A 204 2.70 7.55 -4.38
CA ALA A 204 2.20 8.30 -5.52
C ALA A 204 0.71 8.01 -5.79
N LYS A 205 0.26 6.76 -5.60
CA LYS A 205 -1.15 6.39 -5.69
C LYS A 205 -1.99 7.01 -4.58
N LEU A 206 -1.50 7.02 -3.33
CA LEU A 206 -2.17 7.68 -2.23
C LEU A 206 -2.37 9.18 -2.48
N ASP A 207 -1.30 9.87 -2.89
CA ASP A 207 -1.31 11.31 -3.17
C ASP A 207 -2.28 11.65 -4.31
N ALA A 208 -2.35 10.80 -5.34
CA ALA A 208 -3.29 10.96 -6.45
C ALA A 208 -4.75 10.88 -5.99
N GLN A 209 -5.04 10.10 -4.94
CA GLN A 209 -6.39 9.91 -4.41
C GLN A 209 -6.76 10.87 -3.27
N ALA A 210 -5.80 11.65 -2.74
CA ALA A 210 -6.03 12.54 -1.59
C ALA A 210 -7.17 13.55 -1.81
N HIS A 211 -7.43 13.96 -3.05
CA HIS A 211 -8.52 14.89 -3.40
C HIS A 211 -9.93 14.37 -3.09
N LYS A 212 -10.10 13.06 -2.95
CA LYS A 212 -11.40 12.42 -2.61
C LYS A 212 -11.66 12.38 -1.10
N ALA A 213 -10.67 12.71 -0.27
CA ALA A 213 -10.82 12.68 1.17
C ALA A 213 -11.77 13.79 1.65
N ALA A 214 -12.63 13.47 2.60
CA ALA A 214 -13.45 14.46 3.30
C ALA A 214 -12.60 15.32 4.23
N PHE A 215 -11.56 14.73 4.81
CA PHE A 215 -10.60 15.41 5.68
C PHE A 215 -9.18 15.00 5.32
N ILE A 216 -8.29 15.99 5.21
CA ILE A 216 -6.85 15.77 5.13
C ILE A 216 -6.23 16.29 6.43
N LEU A 217 -5.58 15.38 7.15
CA LEU A 217 -4.92 15.69 8.42
C LEU A 217 -3.41 15.63 8.24
N THR A 218 -2.72 16.72 8.57
CA THR A 218 -1.26 16.73 8.66
C THR A 218 -0.78 16.04 9.94
N LYS A 219 0.49 15.65 9.97
CA LYS A 219 1.08 14.93 11.11
C LYS A 219 1.04 15.71 12.44
N ASP A 220 1.10 17.04 12.39
CA ASP A 220 0.94 17.93 13.55
C ASP A 220 -0.53 18.15 13.95
N GLY A 221 -1.47 17.44 13.32
CA GLY A 221 -2.89 17.42 13.69
C GLY A 221 -3.70 18.57 13.09
N ARG A 222 -3.19 19.28 12.06
CA ARG A 222 -3.95 20.33 11.38
C ARG A 222 -4.81 19.74 10.26
N LEU A 223 -6.04 20.22 10.18
CA LEU A 223 -6.89 19.99 9.03
C LEU A 223 -6.50 20.95 7.91
N VAL A 224 -6.30 20.43 6.71
CA VAL A 224 -5.93 21.22 5.53
C VAL A 224 -6.86 20.91 4.37
N SER A 225 -7.04 21.88 3.49
CA SER A 225 -7.69 21.67 2.20
C SER A 225 -6.76 20.89 1.26
N PHE A 226 -7.33 20.30 0.20
CA PHE A 226 -6.53 19.64 -0.84
C PHE A 226 -5.52 20.59 -1.50
N ALA A 227 -5.89 21.87 -1.72
CA ALA A 227 -4.99 22.88 -2.26
C ALA A 227 -3.77 23.12 -1.35
N GLN A 228 -4.00 23.30 -0.04
CA GLN A 228 -2.93 23.46 0.95
C GLN A 228 -2.05 22.20 1.05
N TYR A 229 -2.65 21.01 0.96
CA TYR A 229 -1.89 19.76 0.89
C TYR A 229 -0.98 19.70 -0.34
N LYS A 230 -1.45 20.15 -1.52
CA LYS A 230 -0.63 20.24 -2.74
C LYS A 230 0.53 21.23 -2.60
N GLU A 231 0.33 22.33 -1.88
CA GLU A 231 1.39 23.30 -1.57
C GLU A 231 2.47 22.69 -0.68
N ILE A 232 2.07 21.99 0.39
CA ILE A 232 2.98 21.25 1.29
C ILE A 232 3.81 20.25 0.50
N LEU A 233 3.18 19.43 -0.35
CA LEU A 233 3.86 18.44 -1.18
C LEU A 233 4.86 19.09 -2.16
N ALA A 234 4.49 20.25 -2.74
CA ALA A 234 5.36 20.98 -3.67
C ALA A 234 6.55 21.68 -2.98
N GLU A 235 6.40 22.12 -1.72
CA GLU A 235 7.50 22.62 -0.90
C GLU A 235 8.51 21.52 -0.57
N GLU A 236 8.02 20.32 -0.27
CA GLU A 236 8.86 19.15 0.04
C GLU A 236 9.69 18.71 -1.16
N LEU A 237 9.08 18.58 -2.33
CA LEU A 237 9.78 18.22 -3.58
C LEU A 237 10.83 19.25 -4.00
N ARG A 238 10.69 20.52 -3.59
CA ARG A 238 11.71 21.57 -3.82
C ARG A 238 12.87 21.51 -2.83
N SER A 239 12.72 20.79 -1.73
CA SER A 239 13.72 20.63 -0.68
C SER A 239 14.56 19.35 -0.81
N GLU A 240 14.37 18.59 -1.90
CA GLU A 240 15.13 17.39 -2.30
C GLU A 240 16.06 17.71 -3.46
#